data_AF-A0A7S4E1D3-F1
#
_entry.id   AF-A0A7S4E1D3-F1
#
_cell.length_a   1.000
_cell.length_b   1.000
_cell.length_c   1.000
_cell.angle_alpha   90.00
_cell.angle_beta   90.00
_cell.angle_gamma   90.00
#
_symmetry.space_group_name_H-M   'P 1'
#
loop_
_entity.id
_entity.type
_entity.pdbx_description
1 polymer ?
#
loop_
_entity_poly.entity_id
_entity_poly.type
_entity_poly.pdbx_seq_one_letter_code
_entity_poly.pdbx_strand_id
1 'polypeptide(L)'
;LEARNVCFYGTLCVNGSGLGIVFATGDQTTIGTIAQIARKASEESAETPIRREIEHFIKIIAVVAVSLGLTFLAIGFGLGIPPLDNVIFAIGIIVANVPEGLLATVTVALTLTAQRMARKNVLVKNLESVETLGSTTVIASDKTGTLTQNVMTVQELWYNGAIVDAESARKQKFNDKGTGSDAFDLMKRCMALCTTATFKDGGEDKMTVDGYTRRNVSGDASEAAMINFVEPILRREGTGIMQERTDKPAVFKLPFNSTNKFMIHICDEMDEKGSESNERVSNERVLWMKGAPERIWSRCDTILIDGKVESKSAFAGMYEKALFSLLNKGERVLALCMKRLSDSRYQKDYEFKWSGEGGVDSNFEITGYTFLGLVALIDPPRPAVPQAIVSCQTAGIQVIMVTGDHPDTAEAIARMIGIIK
;
A
#
# COMPACT_ATOMS: atom_id res chain seq x y z
N LEU A 1 -0.05 -18.51 11.22
CA LEU A 1 -0.06 -17.05 11.47
C LEU A 1 -1.48 -16.47 11.52
N GLU A 2 -2.50 -17.16 10.98
CA GLU A 2 -3.87 -16.65 10.89
C GLU A 2 -4.76 -16.89 12.13
N ALA A 3 -4.23 -17.56 13.15
CA ALA A 3 -4.98 -17.89 14.36
C ALA A 3 -5.32 -16.62 15.15
N ARG A 4 -6.60 -16.42 15.49
CA ARG A 4 -7.11 -15.21 16.16
C ARG A 4 -6.77 -15.13 17.65
N ASN A 5 -6.31 -16.22 18.25
CA ASN A 5 -5.97 -16.33 19.67
C ASN A 5 -4.45 -16.22 19.93
N VAL A 6 -3.68 -15.73 18.95
CA VAL A 6 -2.22 -15.59 19.06
C VAL A 6 -1.83 -14.15 18.76
N CYS A 7 -1.06 -13.54 19.67
CA CYS A 7 -0.44 -12.23 19.47
C CYS A 7 1.06 -12.42 19.20
N PHE A 8 1.61 -11.70 18.23
CA PHE A 8 3.01 -11.85 17.82
C PHE A 8 3.87 -10.70 18.35
N TYR A 9 5.08 -11.03 18.80
CA TYR A 9 6.10 -10.02 19.14
C TYR A 9 6.40 -9.12 17.93
N GLY A 10 6.44 -7.81 18.14
CA GLY A 10 6.60 -6.79 17.09
C GLY A 10 5.28 -6.23 16.51
N THR A 11 4.12 -6.73 16.94
CA THR A 11 2.81 -6.18 16.57
C THR A 11 2.31 -5.18 17.61
N LEU A 12 1.46 -4.23 17.19
CA LEU A 12 0.85 -3.23 18.05
C LEU A 12 -0.63 -3.57 18.30
N CYS A 13 -1.08 -3.49 19.56
CA CYS A 13 -2.51 -3.48 19.84
C CYS A 13 -3.10 -2.14 19.37
N VAL A 14 -3.88 -2.19 18.29
CA VAL A 14 -4.50 -0.97 17.72
C VAL A 14 -5.72 -0.54 18.51
N ASN A 15 -6.51 -1.49 19.04
CA ASN A 15 -7.73 -1.23 19.81
C ASN A 15 -8.04 -2.37 20.79
N GLY A 16 -8.74 -2.05 21.88
CA GLY A 16 -9.19 -3.00 22.89
C GLY A 16 -8.14 -3.33 23.95
N SER A 17 -8.45 -4.30 24.81
CA SER A 17 -7.54 -4.84 25.81
C SER A 17 -7.73 -6.36 25.91
N GLY A 18 -6.70 -7.06 26.37
CA GLY A 18 -6.73 -8.51 26.51
C GLY A 18 -5.63 -9.02 27.43
N LEU A 19 -5.82 -10.22 27.95
CA LEU A 19 -4.83 -10.97 28.72
C LEU A 19 -4.38 -12.17 27.88
N GLY A 20 -3.10 -12.53 27.97
CA GLY A 20 -2.54 -13.64 27.23
C GLY A 20 -1.40 -14.30 28.00
N ILE A 21 -1.14 -15.57 27.68
CA ILE A 21 -0.01 -16.32 28.23
C ILE A 21 1.16 -16.21 27.26
N VAL A 22 2.32 -15.83 27.77
CA VAL A 22 3.56 -15.80 26.99
C VAL A 22 4.01 -17.25 26.77
N PHE A 23 3.99 -17.71 25.51
CA PHE A 23 4.42 -19.07 25.13
C PHE A 23 5.76 -19.11 24.39
N ALA A 24 6.30 -17.95 23.98
CA ALA A 24 7.60 -17.82 23.33
C ALA A 24 8.23 -16.46 23.66
N THR A 25 9.56 -16.42 23.84
CA THR A 25 10.35 -15.22 24.13
C THR A 25 11.63 -15.17 23.31
N GLY A 26 12.18 -13.98 23.09
CA GLY A 26 13.42 -13.76 22.35
C GLY A 26 13.41 -14.41 20.96
N ASP A 27 14.44 -15.19 20.69
CA ASP A 27 14.66 -15.87 19.40
C ASP A 27 13.60 -16.94 19.06
N GLN A 28 12.90 -17.47 20.05
CA GLN A 28 11.82 -18.44 19.84
C GLN A 28 10.51 -17.78 19.38
N THR A 29 10.43 -16.45 19.40
CA THR A 29 9.31 -15.73 18.79
C THR A 29 9.38 -15.82 17.26
N THR A 30 8.25 -15.66 16.58
CA THR A 30 8.21 -15.69 15.11
C THR A 30 9.18 -14.68 14.47
N ILE A 31 9.22 -13.44 14.96
CA ILE A 31 10.15 -12.42 14.44
C ILE A 31 11.60 -12.73 14.82
N GLY A 32 11.83 -13.37 15.98
CA GLY A 32 13.15 -13.89 16.37
C GLY A 32 13.65 -14.95 15.39
N THR A 33 12.80 -15.92 15.05
CA THR A 33 13.12 -16.95 14.06
C THR A 33 13.35 -16.35 12.67
N ILE A 34 12.54 -15.38 12.23
CA ILE A 34 12.76 -14.66 10.96
C ILE A 34 14.12 -13.94 10.99
N ALA A 35 14.45 -13.26 12.08
CA ALA A 35 15.72 -12.56 12.23
C ALA A 35 16.92 -13.52 12.22
N GLN A 36 16.79 -14.72 12.79
CA GLN A 36 17.82 -15.75 12.72
C GLN A 36 18.01 -16.28 11.30
N ILE A 37 16.93 -16.57 10.59
CA ILE A 37 16.99 -17.01 9.17
C ILE A 37 17.66 -15.93 8.32
N ALA A 38 17.27 -14.67 8.50
CA ALA A 38 17.86 -13.54 7.76
C ALA A 38 19.36 -13.37 8.04
N ARG A 39 19.79 -13.50 9.31
CA ARG A 39 21.21 -13.46 9.68
C ARG A 39 21.99 -14.62 9.07
N LYS A 40 21.49 -15.85 9.21
CA LYS A 40 22.14 -17.03 8.66
C LYS A 40 22.31 -16.94 7.14
N ALA A 41 21.27 -16.47 6.43
CA ALA A 41 21.34 -16.24 5.00
C ALA A 41 22.37 -15.16 4.61
N SER A 42 22.61 -14.17 5.48
CA SER A 42 23.64 -13.15 5.25
C SER A 42 25.07 -13.62 5.56
N GLU A 43 25.23 -14.56 6.48
CA GLU A 43 26.54 -15.17 6.81
C GLU A 43 26.96 -16.21 5.76
N GLU A 44 26.00 -16.94 5.21
CA GLU A 44 26.19 -17.85 4.07
C GLU A 44 26.21 -17.10 2.71
N SER A 45 26.61 -15.82 2.68
CA SER A 45 26.58 -15.02 1.46
C SER A 45 27.33 -15.72 0.33
N ALA A 46 26.59 -16.13 -0.71
CA ALA A 46 27.17 -16.70 -1.91
C ALA A 46 28.22 -15.73 -2.49
N GLU A 47 29.31 -16.27 -3.00
CA GLU A 47 30.33 -15.47 -3.69
C GLU A 47 29.68 -14.64 -4.81
N THR A 48 30.05 -13.36 -4.86
CA THR A 48 29.54 -12.46 -5.90
C THR A 48 30.08 -12.86 -7.28
N PRO A 49 29.34 -12.60 -8.37
CA PRO A 49 29.79 -12.97 -9.71
C PRO A 49 31.15 -12.35 -10.05
N ILE A 50 31.35 -11.05 -9.76
CA ILE A 50 32.65 -10.39 -9.96
C ILE A 50 33.80 -11.06 -9.19
N ARG A 51 33.56 -11.51 -7.95
CA ARG A 51 34.59 -12.20 -7.16
C ARG A 51 34.94 -13.54 -7.78
N ARG A 52 33.92 -14.30 -8.22
CA ARG A 52 34.11 -15.59 -8.91
C ARG A 52 34.92 -15.43 -10.21
N GLU A 53 34.63 -14.39 -10.98
CA GLU A 53 35.38 -14.07 -12.21
C GLU A 53 36.82 -13.63 -11.93
N ILE A 54 37.05 -12.81 -10.90
CA ILE A 54 38.40 -12.43 -10.47
C ILE A 54 39.19 -13.67 -10.03
N GLU A 55 38.60 -14.56 -9.24
CA GLU A 55 39.27 -15.80 -8.83
C GLU A 55 39.56 -16.74 -10.00
N HIS A 56 38.63 -16.86 -10.95
CA HIS A 56 38.84 -17.63 -12.17
C HIS A 56 40.02 -17.06 -12.98
N PHE A 57 40.05 -15.74 -13.16
CA PHE A 57 41.11 -15.03 -13.86
C PHE A 57 42.47 -15.19 -13.16
N ILE A 58 42.52 -15.02 -11.84
CA ILE A 58 43.74 -15.22 -11.04
C ILE A 58 44.26 -16.66 -11.18
N LYS A 59 43.38 -17.66 -11.16
CA LYS A 59 43.75 -19.07 -11.36
C LYS A 59 44.36 -19.30 -12.75
N ILE A 60 43.78 -18.73 -13.80
CA ILE A 60 44.34 -18.84 -15.17
C ILE A 60 45.74 -18.23 -15.23
N ILE A 61 45.91 -17.00 -14.73
CA ILE A 61 47.22 -16.32 -14.74
C ILE A 61 48.24 -17.09 -13.91
N ALA A 62 47.87 -17.57 -12.73
CA ALA A 62 48.77 -18.34 -11.88
C ALA A 62 49.25 -19.62 -12.58
N VAL A 63 48.35 -20.34 -13.26
CA VAL A 63 48.71 -21.53 -14.05
C VAL A 63 49.68 -21.16 -15.18
N VAL A 64 49.40 -20.09 -15.93
CA VAL A 64 50.28 -19.62 -17.01
C VAL A 64 51.65 -19.21 -16.46
N ALA A 65 51.70 -18.40 -15.41
CA ALA A 65 52.93 -17.90 -14.79
C ALA A 65 53.82 -19.04 -14.26
N VAL A 66 53.22 -20.00 -13.53
CA VAL A 66 53.96 -21.17 -13.01
C VAL A 66 54.41 -22.08 -14.15
N SER A 67 53.57 -22.32 -15.16
CA SER A 67 53.94 -23.15 -16.32
C SER A 67 55.12 -22.57 -17.10
N LEU A 68 55.12 -21.25 -17.36
CA LEU A 68 56.22 -20.54 -18.00
C LEU A 68 57.48 -20.58 -17.11
N GLY A 69 57.34 -20.26 -15.82
CA GLY A 69 58.45 -20.29 -14.87
C GLY A 69 59.14 -21.66 -14.81
N LEU A 70 58.37 -22.75 -14.72
CA LEU A 70 58.90 -24.12 -14.71
C LEU A 70 59.52 -24.52 -16.06
N THR A 71 58.90 -24.10 -17.18
CA THR A 71 59.43 -24.40 -18.52
C THR A 71 60.79 -23.74 -18.74
N PHE A 72 60.91 -22.45 -18.40
CA PHE A 72 62.18 -21.72 -18.52
C PHE A 72 63.23 -22.22 -17.53
N LEU A 73 62.83 -22.62 -16.32
CA LEU A 73 63.72 -23.26 -15.36
C LEU A 73 64.32 -24.56 -15.94
N ALA A 74 63.49 -25.41 -16.57
CA ALA A 74 63.95 -26.63 -17.22
C ALA A 74 64.91 -26.36 -18.39
N ILE A 75 64.60 -25.35 -19.23
CA ILE A 75 65.48 -24.92 -20.32
C ILE A 75 66.82 -24.40 -19.76
N GLY A 76 66.80 -23.60 -18.70
CA GLY A 76 68.01 -23.05 -18.09
C GLY A 76 68.95 -24.12 -17.53
N PHE A 77 68.39 -25.21 -16.97
CA PHE A 77 69.19 -26.38 -16.60
C PHE A 77 69.76 -27.09 -17.83
N GLY A 78 69.00 -27.20 -18.92
CA GLY A 78 69.47 -27.77 -20.19
C GLY A 78 70.60 -26.97 -20.86
N LEU A 79 70.66 -25.65 -20.63
CA LEU A 79 71.69 -24.75 -21.15
C LEU A 79 72.93 -24.61 -20.25
N GLY A 80 72.92 -25.22 -19.05
CA GLY A 80 74.06 -25.18 -18.12
C GLY A 80 74.19 -23.88 -17.32
N ILE A 81 73.09 -23.13 -17.15
CA ILE A 81 73.07 -21.91 -16.32
C ILE A 81 73.28 -22.28 -14.83
N PRO A 82 74.06 -21.51 -14.04
CA PRO A 82 74.21 -21.76 -12.61
C PRO A 82 72.85 -21.89 -11.88
N PRO A 83 72.68 -22.86 -10.97
CA PRO A 83 71.37 -23.15 -10.35
C PRO A 83 70.73 -21.95 -9.65
N LEU A 84 71.53 -21.11 -8.97
CA LEU A 84 71.04 -19.93 -8.27
C LEU A 84 70.47 -18.90 -9.26
N ASP A 85 71.21 -18.61 -10.33
CA ASP A 85 70.81 -17.64 -11.36
C ASP A 85 69.55 -18.11 -12.10
N ASN A 86 69.46 -19.41 -12.38
CA ASN A 86 68.30 -20.00 -13.05
C ASN A 86 67.01 -19.93 -12.18
N VAL A 87 67.13 -20.14 -10.86
CA VAL A 87 65.98 -19.99 -9.94
C VAL A 87 65.57 -18.52 -9.81
N ILE A 88 66.52 -17.59 -9.70
CA ILE A 88 66.23 -16.15 -9.68
C ILE A 88 65.50 -15.73 -10.97
N PHE A 89 65.94 -16.25 -12.12
CA PHE A 89 65.29 -15.99 -13.41
C PHE A 89 63.85 -16.53 -13.47
N ALA A 90 63.61 -17.75 -12.98
CA ALA A 90 62.27 -18.34 -12.92
C ALA A 90 61.32 -17.55 -12.01
N ILE A 91 61.79 -17.09 -10.85
CA ILE A 91 61.01 -16.20 -9.96
C ILE A 91 60.69 -14.89 -10.67
N GLY A 92 61.67 -14.30 -11.38
CA GLY A 92 61.47 -13.09 -12.18
C GLY A 92 60.38 -13.25 -13.24
N ILE A 93 60.34 -14.38 -13.95
CA ILE A 93 59.28 -14.69 -14.92
C ILE A 93 57.92 -14.79 -14.23
N ILE A 94 57.84 -15.50 -13.10
CA ILE A 94 56.58 -15.66 -12.37
C ILE A 94 56.04 -14.30 -11.93
N VAL A 95 56.87 -13.50 -11.25
CA VAL A 95 56.49 -12.17 -10.74
C VAL A 95 56.09 -11.24 -11.88
N ALA A 96 56.82 -11.25 -13.01
CA ALA A 96 56.50 -10.43 -14.18
C ALA A 96 55.12 -10.74 -14.80
N ASN A 97 54.58 -11.94 -14.57
CA ASN A 97 53.26 -12.34 -15.05
C ASN A 97 52.13 -12.08 -14.03
N VAL A 98 52.43 -11.69 -12.79
CA VAL A 98 51.41 -11.39 -11.77
C VAL A 98 50.90 -9.96 -11.96
N PRO A 99 49.59 -9.74 -12.18
CA PRO A 99 49.04 -8.41 -12.44
C PRO A 99 48.77 -7.66 -11.12
N GLU A 100 49.83 -7.13 -10.51
CA GLU A 100 49.80 -6.43 -9.22
C GLU A 100 48.78 -5.26 -9.18
N GLY A 101 48.55 -4.60 -10.32
CA GLY A 101 47.61 -3.48 -10.44
C GLY A 101 46.14 -3.85 -10.62
N LEU A 102 45.81 -5.13 -10.84
CA LEU A 102 44.45 -5.54 -11.19
C LEU A 102 43.44 -5.25 -10.07
N LEU A 103 43.73 -5.69 -8.85
CA LEU A 103 42.80 -5.55 -7.72
C LEU A 103 42.54 -4.08 -7.39
N ALA A 104 43.57 -3.24 -7.48
CA ALA A 104 43.45 -1.80 -7.26
C ALA A 104 42.60 -1.13 -8.34
N THR A 105 42.83 -1.46 -9.62
CA THR A 105 42.07 -0.88 -10.74
C THR A 105 40.60 -1.28 -10.72
N VAL A 106 40.29 -2.55 -10.42
CA VAL A 106 38.91 -3.03 -10.24
C VAL A 106 38.21 -2.28 -9.11
N THR A 107 38.87 -2.13 -7.95
CA THR A 107 38.30 -1.41 -6.80
C THR A 107 38.01 0.05 -7.14
N VAL A 108 38.92 0.73 -7.85
CA VAL A 108 38.71 2.11 -8.30
C VAL A 108 37.55 2.20 -9.30
N ALA A 109 37.45 1.27 -10.25
CA ALA A 109 36.36 1.23 -11.22
C ALA A 109 34.98 1.03 -10.56
N LEU A 110 34.88 0.10 -9.60
CA LEU A 110 33.67 -0.13 -8.81
C LEU A 110 33.32 1.10 -7.97
N THR A 111 34.30 1.74 -7.33
CA THR A 111 34.11 2.95 -6.52
C THR A 111 33.56 4.11 -7.36
N LEU A 112 34.12 4.36 -8.54
CA LEU A 112 33.64 5.40 -9.45
C LEU A 112 32.21 5.12 -9.92
N THR A 113 31.87 3.85 -10.14
CA THR A 113 30.51 3.43 -10.53
C THR A 113 29.53 3.60 -9.38
N ALA A 114 29.90 3.22 -8.17
CA ALA A 114 29.12 3.43 -6.95
C ALA A 114 28.88 4.94 -6.70
N GLN A 115 29.89 5.80 -6.92
CA GLN A 115 29.71 7.25 -6.84
C GLN A 115 28.72 7.79 -7.88
N ARG A 116 28.76 7.27 -9.12
CA ARG A 116 27.78 7.64 -10.17
C ARG A 116 26.35 7.20 -9.79
N MET A 117 26.19 6.04 -9.16
CA MET A 117 24.90 5.56 -8.64
C MET A 117 24.41 6.42 -7.46
N ALA A 118 25.29 6.79 -6.53
CA ALA A 118 24.96 7.65 -5.39
C ALA A 118 24.44 9.02 -5.83
N ARG A 119 25.01 9.61 -6.90
CA ARG A 119 24.50 10.86 -7.51
C ARG A 119 23.08 10.73 -8.07
N LYS A 120 22.59 9.51 -8.29
CA LYS A 120 21.22 9.20 -8.70
C LYS A 120 20.37 8.64 -7.54
N ASN A 121 20.76 8.91 -6.29
CA ASN A 121 20.09 8.45 -5.07
C ASN A 121 20.07 6.91 -4.88
N VAL A 122 21.02 6.19 -5.49
CA VAL A 122 21.22 4.75 -5.26
C VAL A 122 22.45 4.55 -4.39
N LEU A 123 22.25 4.27 -3.10
CA LEU A 123 23.32 4.04 -2.15
C LEU A 123 23.80 2.58 -2.20
N VAL A 124 25.07 2.38 -2.55
CA VAL A 124 25.71 1.07 -2.59
C VAL A 124 26.47 0.85 -1.28
N LYS A 125 26.12 -0.21 -0.52
CA LYS A 125 26.82 -0.59 0.72
C LYS A 125 28.00 -1.54 0.49
N ASN A 126 27.90 -2.40 -0.52
CA ASN A 126 28.95 -3.32 -0.95
C ASN A 126 29.28 -3.04 -2.43
N LEU A 127 30.54 -2.70 -2.73
CA LEU A 127 30.99 -2.34 -4.07
C LEU A 127 30.78 -3.47 -5.09
N GLU A 128 30.86 -4.73 -4.65
CA GLU A 128 30.66 -5.90 -5.52
C GLU A 128 29.21 -5.99 -6.03
N SER A 129 28.24 -5.47 -5.27
CA SER A 129 26.81 -5.48 -5.65
C SER A 129 26.51 -4.62 -6.88
N VAL A 130 27.40 -3.70 -7.25
CA VAL A 130 27.28 -2.88 -8.46
C VAL A 130 27.25 -3.74 -9.72
N GLU A 131 28.13 -4.74 -9.78
CA GLU A 131 28.21 -5.67 -10.91
C GLU A 131 27.07 -6.69 -10.85
N THR A 132 26.73 -7.17 -9.66
CA THR A 132 25.63 -8.15 -9.46
C THR A 132 24.31 -7.66 -10.06
N LEU A 133 24.02 -6.36 -9.99
CA LEU A 133 22.83 -5.78 -10.61
C LEU A 133 22.86 -5.87 -12.15
N GLY A 134 24.04 -5.79 -12.76
CA GLY A 134 24.24 -5.94 -14.20
C GLY A 134 24.18 -7.39 -14.68
N SER A 135 24.55 -8.35 -13.84
CA SER A 135 24.46 -9.80 -14.12
C SER A 135 23.15 -10.43 -13.61
N THR A 136 22.19 -9.64 -13.14
CA THR A 136 20.92 -10.13 -12.61
C THR A 136 20.03 -10.66 -13.72
N THR A 137 19.56 -11.91 -13.58
CA THR A 137 18.62 -12.57 -14.51
C THR A 137 17.21 -12.68 -13.93
N VAL A 138 17.06 -12.60 -12.61
CA VAL A 138 15.78 -12.67 -11.90
C VAL A 138 15.69 -11.60 -10.83
N ILE A 139 14.59 -10.85 -10.82
CA ILE A 139 14.24 -9.89 -9.77
C ILE A 139 13.03 -10.43 -9.01
N ALA A 140 13.23 -10.76 -7.73
CA ALA A 140 12.13 -11.00 -6.79
C ALA A 140 11.81 -9.68 -6.06
N SER A 141 10.61 -9.13 -6.27
CA SER A 141 10.21 -7.84 -5.71
C SER A 141 9.01 -8.00 -4.79
N ASP A 142 9.08 -7.35 -3.64
CA ASP A 142 7.91 -7.21 -2.74
C ASP A 142 6.87 -6.28 -3.36
N LYS A 143 5.59 -6.49 -3.05
CA LYS A 143 4.50 -5.63 -3.52
C LYS A 143 4.40 -4.35 -2.70
N THR A 144 4.18 -4.49 -1.40
CA THR A 144 3.72 -3.39 -0.53
C THR A 144 4.88 -2.49 -0.16
N GLY A 145 4.84 -1.23 -0.58
CA GLY A 145 5.91 -0.25 -0.32
C GLY A 145 7.13 -0.35 -1.23
N THR A 146 7.28 -1.43 -2.01
CA THR A 146 8.31 -1.53 -3.05
C THR A 146 7.72 -1.19 -4.42
N LEU A 147 6.88 -2.07 -4.99
CA LEU A 147 6.19 -1.81 -6.26
C LEU A 147 5.07 -0.78 -6.13
N THR A 148 4.44 -0.74 -4.96
CA THR A 148 3.36 0.18 -4.61
C THR A 148 3.83 1.30 -3.70
N GLN A 149 2.99 2.33 -3.56
CA GLN A 149 3.32 3.50 -2.75
C GLN A 149 3.19 3.23 -1.23
N ASN A 150 2.57 2.11 -0.82
CA ASN A 150 2.13 1.85 0.56
C ASN A 150 1.23 2.97 1.08
N VAL A 151 0.36 3.48 0.21
CA VAL A 151 -0.62 4.52 0.55
C VAL A 151 -1.94 4.24 -0.16
N MET A 152 -2.89 3.71 0.61
CA MET A 152 -4.25 3.47 0.14
C MET A 152 -4.88 4.76 -0.41
N THR A 153 -5.51 4.67 -1.57
CA THR A 153 -6.04 5.81 -2.33
C THR A 153 -7.38 5.43 -2.96
N VAL A 154 -8.36 6.35 -2.96
CA VAL A 154 -9.63 6.19 -3.69
C VAL A 154 -9.36 6.27 -5.19
N GLN A 155 -9.76 5.23 -5.92
CA GLN A 155 -9.58 5.13 -7.38
C GLN A 155 -10.89 5.33 -8.13
N GLU A 156 -11.96 4.65 -7.69
CA GLU A 156 -13.24 4.67 -8.38
C GLU A 156 -14.38 4.75 -7.36
N LEU A 157 -15.49 5.33 -7.80
CA LEU A 157 -16.74 5.38 -7.05
C LEU A 157 -17.86 4.82 -7.93
N TRP A 158 -18.86 4.20 -7.30
CA TRP A 158 -20.10 3.82 -7.99
C TRP A 158 -21.28 4.53 -7.35
N TYR A 159 -21.97 5.37 -8.12
CA TYR A 159 -23.18 6.08 -7.72
C TYR A 159 -24.01 6.43 -8.96
N ASN A 160 -25.31 6.69 -8.80
CA ASN A 160 -26.24 6.96 -9.91
C ASN A 160 -26.16 5.91 -11.04
N GLY A 161 -25.88 4.65 -10.68
CA GLY A 161 -25.78 3.53 -11.63
C GLY A 161 -24.50 3.47 -12.46
N ALA A 162 -23.54 4.38 -12.29
CA ALA A 162 -22.32 4.45 -13.08
C ALA A 162 -21.05 4.35 -12.22
N ILE A 163 -19.98 3.78 -12.78
CA ILE A 163 -18.63 3.84 -12.22
C ILE A 163 -18.00 5.15 -12.69
N VAL A 164 -17.47 5.93 -11.74
CA VAL A 164 -16.82 7.21 -11.97
C VAL A 164 -15.43 7.17 -11.35
N ASP A 165 -14.42 7.52 -12.14
CA ASP A 165 -13.05 7.66 -11.67
C ASP A 165 -12.91 8.80 -10.62
N ALA A 166 -12.02 8.62 -9.65
CA ALA A 166 -11.81 9.53 -8.53
C ALA A 166 -11.34 10.92 -8.98
N GLU A 167 -10.50 11.01 -10.00
CA GLU A 167 -10.05 12.30 -10.53
C GLU A 167 -11.21 13.05 -11.22
N SER A 168 -12.03 12.32 -11.98
CA SER A 168 -13.23 12.83 -12.62
C SER A 168 -14.24 13.34 -11.59
N ALA A 169 -14.50 12.56 -10.54
CA ALA A 169 -15.38 12.94 -9.43
C ALA A 169 -14.89 14.21 -8.70
N ARG A 170 -13.57 14.37 -8.52
CA ARG A 170 -12.97 15.58 -7.93
C ARG A 170 -13.06 16.83 -8.80
N LYS A 171 -13.15 16.66 -10.12
CA LYS A 171 -13.18 17.76 -11.11
C LYS A 171 -14.59 18.22 -11.46
N GLN A 172 -15.62 17.45 -11.09
CA GLN A 172 -17.01 17.85 -11.32
C GLN A 172 -17.26 19.23 -10.69
N LYS A 173 -17.59 20.21 -11.55
CA LYS A 173 -18.13 21.50 -11.12
C LYS A 173 -19.60 21.26 -10.80
N PHE A 174 -19.93 21.21 -9.52
CA PHE A 174 -21.32 21.17 -9.12
C PHE A 174 -21.95 22.52 -9.45
N ASN A 175 -22.97 22.51 -10.30
CA ASN A 175 -23.82 23.68 -10.47
C ASN A 175 -24.50 23.95 -9.12
N ASP A 176 -24.47 25.20 -8.65
CA ASP A 176 -25.15 25.73 -7.45
C ASP A 176 -26.68 25.46 -7.38
N LYS A 177 -27.23 24.68 -8.31
CA LYS A 177 -28.63 24.25 -8.35
C LYS A 177 -28.84 22.80 -7.87
N GLY A 178 -27.78 22.09 -7.48
CA GLY A 178 -27.88 20.78 -6.83
C GLY A 178 -28.45 20.93 -5.42
N THR A 179 -29.75 20.74 -5.27
CA THR A 179 -30.34 20.39 -3.98
C THR A 179 -29.49 19.28 -3.36
N GLY A 180 -29.11 19.39 -2.07
CA GLY A 180 -28.27 18.43 -1.31
C GLY A 180 -28.84 17.01 -1.20
N SER A 181 -29.09 16.42 -2.35
CA SER A 181 -29.86 15.23 -2.66
C SER A 181 -29.14 14.36 -3.67
N ASP A 182 -28.06 14.85 -4.32
CA ASP A 182 -27.26 14.00 -5.20
C ASP A 182 -26.51 12.94 -4.38
N ALA A 183 -26.39 11.74 -4.94
CA ALA A 183 -25.78 10.60 -4.26
C ALA A 183 -24.33 10.89 -3.87
N PHE A 184 -23.59 11.60 -4.73
CA PHE A 184 -22.20 11.95 -4.45
C PHE A 184 -22.04 12.90 -3.27
N ASP A 185 -22.95 13.88 -3.11
CA ASP A 185 -22.92 14.81 -1.96
C ASP A 185 -23.09 14.09 -0.63
N LEU A 186 -24.03 13.14 -0.58
CA LEU A 186 -24.26 12.32 0.60
C LEU A 186 -23.11 11.33 0.84
N MET A 187 -22.49 10.79 -0.23
CA MET A 187 -21.28 9.98 -0.10
C MET A 187 -20.10 10.79 0.47
N LYS A 188 -19.88 12.04 0.03
CA LYS A 188 -18.86 12.95 0.58
C LYS A 188 -19.06 13.13 2.08
N ARG A 189 -20.29 13.45 2.51
CA ARG A 189 -20.64 13.60 3.93
C ARG A 189 -20.42 12.31 4.72
N CYS A 190 -20.87 11.18 4.18
CA CYS A 190 -20.65 9.87 4.81
C CYS A 190 -19.15 9.57 5.01
N MET A 191 -18.31 9.83 4.00
CA MET A 191 -16.86 9.65 4.09
C MET A 191 -16.18 10.61 5.08
N ALA A 192 -16.67 11.85 5.20
CA ALA A 192 -16.14 12.85 6.11
C ALA A 192 -16.50 12.61 7.59
N LEU A 193 -17.76 12.19 7.84
CA LEU A 193 -18.33 12.02 9.18
C LEU A 193 -18.14 10.61 9.74
N CYS A 194 -18.43 9.58 8.93
CA CYS A 194 -18.37 8.18 9.37
C CYS A 194 -16.93 7.66 9.34
N THR A 195 -16.07 8.20 10.21
CA THR A 195 -14.65 7.85 10.31
C THR A 195 -14.08 8.25 11.67
N THR A 196 -13.12 7.46 12.13
CA THR A 196 -12.32 7.71 13.34
C THR A 196 -11.01 8.43 13.04
N ALA A 197 -10.62 8.47 11.76
CA ALA A 197 -9.35 9.04 11.33
C ALA A 197 -9.34 10.58 11.41
N THR A 198 -8.18 11.14 11.78
CA THR A 198 -7.96 12.57 12.00
C THR A 198 -6.66 13.03 11.35
N PHE A 199 -6.60 14.28 10.89
CA PHE A 199 -5.34 14.86 10.46
C PHE A 199 -4.42 15.06 11.67
N LYS A 200 -3.14 14.74 11.52
CA LYS A 200 -2.14 15.01 12.55
C LYS A 200 -1.72 16.48 12.49
N ASP A 201 -1.72 17.15 13.63
CA ASP A 201 -1.26 18.54 13.73
C ASP A 201 0.23 18.65 13.37
N GLY A 202 0.58 19.69 12.60
CA GLY A 202 1.96 19.97 12.20
C GLY A 202 2.55 19.02 11.14
N GLY A 203 1.74 18.13 10.54
CA GLY A 203 2.19 17.35 9.39
C GLY A 203 2.33 18.22 8.14
N GLU A 204 3.51 18.25 7.53
CA GLU A 204 3.68 18.89 6.22
C GLU A 204 2.74 18.26 5.19
N ASP A 205 2.03 19.12 4.47
CA ASP A 205 1.26 18.82 3.28
C ASP A 205 2.20 18.25 2.22
N LYS A 206 2.23 16.92 2.06
CA LYS A 206 3.10 16.28 1.06
C LYS A 206 2.39 16.29 -0.28
N MET A 207 2.94 17.04 -1.23
CA MET A 207 2.53 16.94 -2.63
C MET A 207 2.97 15.57 -3.16
N THR A 208 2.00 14.74 -3.57
CA THR A 208 2.26 13.42 -4.13
C THR A 208 2.48 13.49 -5.63
N VAL A 209 3.12 12.45 -6.18
CA VAL A 209 3.46 12.34 -7.61
C VAL A 209 2.21 12.39 -8.51
N ASP A 210 1.04 12.06 -7.95
CA ASP A 210 -0.26 12.16 -8.60
C ASP A 210 -0.79 13.61 -8.65
N GLY A 211 0.00 14.61 -8.22
CA GLY A 211 -0.36 16.03 -8.24
C GLY A 211 -1.24 16.49 -7.07
N TYR A 212 -1.42 15.66 -6.03
CA TYR A 212 -2.34 15.96 -4.92
C TYR A 212 -1.62 16.11 -3.59
N THR A 213 -2.03 17.10 -2.81
CA THR A 213 -1.59 17.34 -1.44
C THR A 213 -2.21 16.30 -0.51
N ARG A 214 -1.41 15.37 0.01
CA ARG A 214 -1.84 14.41 1.02
C ARG A 214 -1.37 14.90 2.39
N ARG A 215 -2.29 14.87 3.35
CA ARG A 215 -1.97 15.14 4.74
C ARG A 215 -1.70 13.86 5.49
N ASN A 216 -0.84 13.95 6.50
CA ASN A 216 -0.63 12.86 7.43
C ASN A 216 -1.92 12.66 8.24
N VAL A 217 -2.50 11.47 8.11
CA VAL A 217 -3.71 11.07 8.82
C VAL A 217 -3.35 10.02 9.88
N SER A 218 -3.92 10.17 11.07
CA SER A 218 -3.96 9.15 12.10
C SER A 218 -5.24 8.33 11.92
N GLY A 219 -5.13 7.03 11.68
CA GLY A 219 -6.26 6.14 11.43
C GLY A 219 -5.85 4.96 10.56
N ASP A 220 -6.80 4.09 10.22
CA ASP A 220 -6.54 3.02 9.26
C ASP A 220 -6.38 3.58 7.84
N ALA A 221 -5.70 2.80 6.98
CA ALA A 221 -5.36 3.25 5.63
C ALA A 221 -6.59 3.54 4.76
N SER A 222 -7.69 2.79 4.92
CA SER A 222 -8.90 2.99 4.12
C SER A 222 -9.63 4.27 4.52
N GLU A 223 -9.69 4.58 5.82
CA GLU A 223 -10.18 5.86 6.31
C GLU A 223 -9.32 7.04 5.89
N ALA A 224 -8.00 6.90 6.01
CA ALA A 224 -7.06 7.92 5.56
C ALA A 224 -7.21 8.24 4.07
N ALA A 225 -7.46 7.22 3.23
CA ALA A 225 -7.70 7.38 1.81
C ALA A 225 -8.97 8.20 1.52
N MET A 226 -10.09 7.87 2.20
CA MET A 226 -11.37 8.57 2.02
C MET A 226 -11.30 10.03 2.50
N ILE A 227 -10.70 10.28 3.65
CA ILE A 227 -10.50 11.65 4.19
C ILE A 227 -9.64 12.48 3.26
N ASN A 228 -8.49 11.96 2.80
CA ASN A 228 -7.64 12.67 1.84
C ASN A 228 -8.32 12.85 0.47
N PHE A 229 -9.30 12.02 0.13
CA PHE A 229 -10.10 12.16 -1.08
C PHE A 229 -11.13 13.29 -0.99
N VAL A 230 -11.90 13.36 0.10
CA VAL A 230 -13.01 14.34 0.23
C VAL A 230 -12.56 15.72 0.69
N GLU A 231 -11.48 15.82 1.45
CA GLU A 231 -11.04 17.10 2.03
C GLU A 231 -10.74 18.20 0.99
N PRO A 232 -10.03 17.94 -0.12
CA PRO A 232 -9.82 18.97 -1.15
C PRO A 232 -11.11 19.39 -1.84
N ILE A 233 -12.12 18.51 -1.90
CA ILE A 233 -13.43 18.80 -2.49
C ILE A 233 -14.19 19.75 -1.56
N LEU A 234 -14.29 19.39 -0.27
CA LEU A 234 -14.95 20.20 0.76
C LEU A 234 -14.32 21.60 0.89
N ARG A 235 -12.99 21.71 0.80
CA ARG A 235 -12.30 23.01 0.80
C ARG A 235 -12.65 23.91 -0.38
N ARG A 236 -12.89 23.33 -1.57
CA ARG A 236 -13.34 24.11 -2.74
C ARG A 236 -14.78 24.59 -2.57
N GLU A 237 -15.58 23.84 -1.83
CA GLU A 237 -16.96 24.18 -1.47
C GLU A 237 -17.05 25.16 -0.28
N GLY A 238 -15.90 25.60 0.26
CA GLY A 238 -15.84 26.59 1.34
C GLY A 238 -15.95 26.00 2.76
N THR A 239 -15.93 24.68 2.91
CA THR A 239 -15.96 23.96 4.19
C THR A 239 -14.68 23.09 4.35
N GLY A 240 -14.64 22.20 5.33
CA GLY A 240 -13.58 21.21 5.52
C GLY A 240 -14.03 20.11 6.48
N ILE A 241 -13.37 18.97 6.49
CA ILE A 241 -13.79 17.82 7.32
C ILE A 241 -13.89 18.20 8.80
N MET A 242 -12.96 19.00 9.31
CA MET A 242 -12.99 19.45 10.71
C MET A 242 -14.18 20.35 11.00
N GLN A 243 -14.55 21.21 10.05
CA GLN A 243 -15.73 22.07 10.17
C GLN A 243 -17.01 21.23 10.10
N GLU A 244 -17.15 20.34 9.10
CA GLU A 244 -18.27 19.40 9.00
C GLU A 244 -18.50 18.59 10.29
N ARG A 245 -17.42 18.11 10.92
CA ARG A 245 -17.50 17.37 12.19
C ARG A 245 -17.83 18.24 13.40
N THR A 246 -17.50 19.53 13.35
CA THR A 246 -17.81 20.50 14.41
C THR A 246 -19.27 20.93 14.31
N ASP A 247 -19.74 21.18 13.09
CA ASP A 247 -21.11 21.60 12.79
C ASP A 247 -22.10 20.44 12.99
N LYS A 248 -21.66 19.19 12.76
CA LYS A 248 -22.46 17.97 12.90
C LYS A 248 -21.81 17.03 13.92
N PRO A 249 -21.84 17.38 15.23
CA PRO A 249 -21.23 16.55 16.25
C PRO A 249 -21.92 15.19 16.33
N ALA A 250 -21.12 14.15 16.57
CA ALA A 250 -21.63 12.80 16.68
C ALA A 250 -22.40 12.60 17.99
N VAL A 251 -23.63 12.14 17.88
CA VAL A 251 -24.45 11.65 19.01
C VAL A 251 -24.07 10.21 19.36
N PHE A 252 -23.69 9.41 18.36
CA PHE A 252 -23.29 8.02 18.55
C PHE A 252 -22.25 7.59 17.52
N LYS A 253 -21.29 6.76 17.94
CA LYS A 253 -20.28 6.16 17.06
C LYS A 253 -20.12 4.68 17.39
N LEU A 254 -20.13 3.85 16.36
CA LEU A 254 -19.71 2.45 16.43
C LEU A 254 -18.50 2.29 15.51
N PRO A 255 -17.27 2.20 16.05
CA PRO A 255 -16.08 1.92 15.26
C PRO A 255 -16.20 0.60 14.49
N PHE A 256 -15.46 0.49 13.38
CA PHE A 256 -15.39 -0.74 12.62
C PHE A 256 -14.87 -1.90 13.50
N ASN A 257 -15.50 -3.07 13.38
CA ASN A 257 -14.98 -4.31 13.94
C ASN A 257 -15.18 -5.48 12.96
N SER A 258 -14.37 -6.53 13.10
CA SER A 258 -14.35 -7.67 12.17
C SER A 258 -15.59 -8.56 12.25
N THR A 259 -16.33 -8.53 13.37
CA THR A 259 -17.57 -9.28 13.56
C THR A 259 -18.71 -8.64 12.76
N ASN A 260 -18.93 -7.34 12.94
CA ASN A 260 -19.97 -6.57 12.28
C ASN A 260 -19.62 -6.28 10.81
N LYS A 261 -18.34 -6.01 10.52
CA LYS A 261 -17.81 -5.56 9.22
C LYS A 261 -18.39 -4.24 8.70
N PHE A 262 -18.85 -3.36 9.60
CA PHE A 262 -19.27 -2.00 9.27
C PHE A 262 -19.00 -1.05 10.45
N MET A 263 -19.08 0.24 10.18
CA MET A 263 -18.97 1.36 11.10
C MET A 263 -20.27 2.18 11.04
N ILE A 264 -20.69 2.75 12.19
CA ILE A 264 -21.84 3.66 12.27
C ILE A 264 -21.42 5.01 12.86
N HIS A 265 -22.01 6.08 12.33
CA HIS A 265 -21.94 7.42 12.89
C HIS A 265 -23.34 8.04 12.85
N ILE A 266 -23.85 8.51 13.99
CA ILE A 266 -25.13 9.23 14.07
C ILE A 266 -24.82 10.67 14.48
N CYS A 267 -25.32 11.64 13.73
CA CYS A 267 -25.20 13.06 14.02
C CYS A 267 -26.55 13.76 13.84
N ASP A 268 -26.69 14.91 14.48
CA ASP A 268 -27.81 15.82 14.20
C ASP A 268 -27.45 16.65 12.94
N GLU A 269 -28.39 16.75 11.99
CA GLU A 269 -28.27 17.61 10.80
C GLU A 269 -29.25 18.79 10.97
N MET A 270 -28.75 20.02 10.85
CA MET A 270 -29.61 21.22 10.83
C MET A 270 -30.03 21.49 9.39
N ASP A 271 -31.34 21.54 9.13
CA ASP A 271 -31.85 21.98 7.84
C ASP A 271 -31.72 23.51 7.72
N GLU A 272 -30.84 23.99 6.82
CA GLU A 272 -30.71 25.42 6.52
C GLU A 272 -31.86 25.95 5.62
N LYS A 273 -32.75 25.08 5.12
CA LYS A 273 -33.90 25.49 4.29
C LYS A 273 -35.15 25.73 5.13
N GLY A 274 -35.08 26.76 5.96
CA GLY A 274 -36.21 27.33 6.69
C GLY A 274 -36.35 28.85 6.50
N SER A 275 -35.86 29.41 5.39
CA SER A 275 -36.16 30.81 5.04
C SER A 275 -37.54 30.89 4.42
N GLU A 276 -38.57 31.09 5.26
CA GLU A 276 -39.75 31.98 5.06
C GLU A 276 -40.99 31.57 5.88
N SER A 277 -41.00 30.42 6.55
CA SER A 277 -42.08 30.05 7.48
C SER A 277 -41.54 29.80 8.87
N ASN A 278 -42.15 30.43 9.86
CA ASN A 278 -41.83 30.39 11.30
C ASN A 278 -42.11 29.01 11.94
N GLU A 279 -41.92 27.92 11.20
CA GLU A 279 -42.09 26.54 11.65
C GLU A 279 -40.74 25.94 12.04
N ARG A 280 -40.76 25.25 13.18
CA ARG A 280 -39.62 24.69 13.91
C ARG A 280 -38.52 24.14 13.00
N VAL A 281 -37.28 24.57 13.25
CA VAL A 281 -36.06 23.84 12.85
C VAL A 281 -36.21 22.39 13.30
N SER A 282 -36.51 21.46 12.38
CA SER A 282 -36.47 20.03 12.68
C SER A 282 -35.01 19.60 12.68
N ASN A 283 -34.51 19.16 13.83
CA ASN A 283 -33.19 18.57 13.92
C ASN A 283 -33.29 17.13 13.43
N GLU A 284 -33.21 16.92 12.11
CA GLU A 284 -33.22 15.57 11.57
C GLU A 284 -31.94 14.84 11.98
N ARG A 285 -32.10 13.68 12.61
CA ARG A 285 -30.97 12.80 12.90
C ARG A 285 -30.63 11.96 11.70
N VAL A 286 -29.35 11.90 11.36
CA VAL A 286 -28.87 11.09 10.24
C VAL A 286 -27.89 10.04 10.74
N LEU A 287 -28.19 8.78 10.40
CA LEU A 287 -27.31 7.64 10.58
C LEU A 287 -26.53 7.43 9.29
N TRP A 288 -25.20 7.48 9.39
CA TRP A 288 -24.26 7.15 8.34
C TRP A 288 -23.62 5.80 8.64
N MET A 289 -23.56 4.93 7.63
CA MET A 289 -22.91 3.63 7.77
C MET A 289 -22.02 3.34 6.57
N LYS A 290 -20.83 2.80 6.85
CA LYS A 290 -19.91 2.28 5.84
C LYS A 290 -19.39 0.91 6.21
N GLY A 291 -19.14 0.04 5.24
CA GLY A 291 -18.64 -1.31 5.54
C GLY A 291 -18.48 -2.20 4.32
N ALA A 292 -18.38 -3.50 4.59
CA ALA A 292 -18.26 -4.51 3.55
C ALA A 292 -19.50 -4.49 2.63
N PRO A 293 -19.34 -4.51 1.28
CA PRO A 293 -20.43 -4.32 0.34
C PRO A 293 -21.63 -5.24 0.59
N GLU A 294 -21.38 -6.51 0.88
CA GLU A 294 -22.42 -7.52 1.13
C GLU A 294 -23.24 -7.24 2.39
N ARG A 295 -22.60 -6.66 3.43
CA ARG A 295 -23.26 -6.33 4.70
C ARG A 295 -24.11 -5.07 4.62
N ILE A 296 -23.65 -4.11 3.84
CA ILE A 296 -24.38 -2.85 3.62
C ILE A 296 -25.58 -3.10 2.70
N TRP A 297 -25.37 -3.80 1.58
CA TRP A 297 -26.43 -4.09 0.62
C TRP A 297 -27.59 -4.89 1.22
N SER A 298 -27.31 -5.83 2.13
CA SER A 298 -28.34 -6.59 2.83
C SER A 298 -29.19 -5.76 3.80
N ARG A 299 -28.70 -4.60 4.25
CA ARG A 299 -29.38 -3.71 5.22
C ARG A 299 -30.12 -2.55 4.56
N CYS A 300 -29.87 -2.31 3.28
CA CYS A 300 -30.57 -1.28 2.52
C CYS A 300 -31.87 -1.84 1.96
N ASP A 301 -32.92 -1.04 1.87
CA ASP A 301 -34.17 -1.37 1.16
C ASP A 301 -34.29 -0.54 -0.12
N THR A 302 -33.71 0.64 -0.10
CA THR A 302 -33.73 1.61 -1.20
C THR A 302 -32.32 2.00 -1.63
N ILE A 303 -32.21 2.63 -2.79
CA ILE A 303 -30.99 3.19 -3.36
C ILE A 303 -31.27 4.62 -3.82
N LEU A 304 -30.30 5.51 -3.69
CA LEU A 304 -30.38 6.86 -4.21
C LEU A 304 -29.78 6.92 -5.63
N ILE A 305 -30.61 7.29 -6.61
CA ILE A 305 -30.23 7.43 -8.02
C ILE A 305 -30.72 8.79 -8.52
N ASP A 306 -29.80 9.64 -8.98
CA ASP A 306 -30.11 10.96 -9.55
C ASP A 306 -31.02 11.81 -8.65
N GLY A 307 -30.78 11.76 -7.34
CA GLY A 307 -31.56 12.48 -6.34
C GLY A 307 -32.89 11.85 -5.92
N LYS A 308 -33.25 10.68 -6.48
CA LYS A 308 -34.48 9.96 -6.17
C LYS A 308 -34.20 8.68 -5.39
N VAL A 309 -35.02 8.44 -4.38
CA VAL A 309 -34.98 7.20 -3.58
C VAL A 309 -35.83 6.15 -4.30
N GLU A 310 -35.17 5.12 -4.81
CA GLU A 310 -35.78 4.04 -5.59
C GLU A 310 -35.64 2.69 -4.86
N SER A 311 -36.42 1.68 -5.25
CA SER A 311 -36.26 0.33 -4.71
C SER A 311 -34.92 -0.27 -5.16
N LYS A 312 -34.14 -0.84 -4.22
CA LYS A 312 -32.84 -1.46 -4.57
C LYS A 312 -32.97 -2.63 -5.56
N SER A 313 -34.14 -3.28 -5.59
CA SER A 313 -34.40 -4.47 -6.41
C SER A 313 -34.21 -4.21 -7.91
N ALA A 314 -34.59 -3.01 -8.38
CA ALA A 314 -34.44 -2.61 -9.77
C ALA A 314 -32.97 -2.45 -10.20
N PHE A 315 -32.06 -2.22 -9.26
CA PHE A 315 -30.65 -1.91 -9.52
C PHE A 315 -29.68 -3.03 -9.11
N ALA A 316 -30.19 -4.16 -8.60
CA ALA A 316 -29.35 -5.25 -8.10
C ALA A 316 -28.35 -5.78 -9.15
N GLY A 317 -28.81 -5.99 -10.40
CA GLY A 317 -27.91 -6.47 -11.47
C GLY A 317 -26.83 -5.45 -11.85
N MET A 318 -27.11 -4.15 -11.78
CA MET A 318 -26.12 -3.10 -12.01
C MET A 318 -25.10 -3.04 -10.87
N TYR A 319 -25.57 -3.14 -9.63
CA TYR A 319 -24.73 -3.21 -8.44
C TYR A 319 -23.77 -4.40 -8.49
N GLU A 320 -24.27 -5.61 -8.77
CA GLU A 320 -23.44 -6.82 -8.84
C GLU A 320 -22.37 -6.71 -9.94
N LYS A 321 -22.75 -6.21 -11.11
CA LYS A 321 -21.82 -5.99 -12.22
C LYS A 321 -20.74 -4.98 -11.86
N ALA A 322 -21.12 -3.87 -11.20
CA ALA A 322 -20.18 -2.86 -10.77
C ALA A 322 -19.23 -3.40 -9.68
N LEU A 323 -19.77 -4.05 -8.64
CA LEU A 323 -18.99 -4.66 -7.57
C LEU A 323 -17.98 -5.67 -8.11
N PHE A 324 -18.42 -6.57 -9.01
CA PHE A 324 -17.54 -7.55 -9.65
C PHE A 324 -16.43 -6.88 -10.47
N SER A 325 -16.76 -5.82 -11.22
CA SER A 325 -15.79 -5.06 -11.99
C SER A 325 -14.71 -4.42 -11.11
N LEU A 326 -15.09 -3.84 -9.96
CA LEU A 326 -14.17 -3.19 -9.03
C LEU A 326 -13.28 -4.22 -8.33
N LEU A 327 -13.86 -5.33 -7.86
CA LEU A 327 -13.12 -6.41 -7.21
C LEU A 327 -12.10 -7.06 -8.15
N ASN A 328 -12.43 -7.26 -9.43
CA ASN A 328 -11.51 -7.81 -10.43
C ASN A 328 -10.33 -6.90 -10.76
N LYS A 329 -10.42 -5.60 -10.44
CA LYS A 329 -9.28 -4.66 -10.51
C LYS A 329 -8.37 -4.76 -9.28
N GLY A 330 -8.64 -5.69 -8.36
CA GLY A 330 -7.90 -5.86 -7.11
C GLY A 330 -8.14 -4.73 -6.10
N GLU A 331 -9.21 -3.96 -6.30
CA GLU A 331 -9.55 -2.84 -5.45
C GLU A 331 -10.29 -3.33 -4.20
N ARG A 332 -9.98 -2.71 -3.06
CA ARG A 332 -10.75 -2.86 -1.84
C ARG A 332 -12.00 -2.01 -1.95
N VAL A 333 -13.16 -2.64 -2.01
CA VAL A 333 -14.46 -1.96 -2.15
C VAL A 333 -15.15 -1.81 -0.80
N LEU A 334 -15.64 -0.60 -0.49
CA LEU A 334 -16.51 -0.31 0.64
C LEU A 334 -17.84 0.23 0.13
N ALA A 335 -18.93 -0.11 0.81
CA ALA A 335 -20.26 0.44 0.53
C ALA A 335 -20.64 1.50 1.56
N LEU A 336 -21.38 2.51 1.11
CA LEU A 336 -21.90 3.61 1.93
C LEU A 336 -23.43 3.60 1.90
N CYS A 337 -24.06 3.80 3.05
CA CYS A 337 -25.50 4.00 3.16
C CYS A 337 -25.85 4.99 4.26
N MET A 338 -27.10 5.46 4.23
CA MET A 338 -27.64 6.36 5.25
C MET A 338 -29.08 6.02 5.63
N LYS A 339 -29.52 6.57 6.76
CA LYS A 339 -30.92 6.63 7.17
C LYS A 339 -31.22 7.93 7.88
N ARG A 340 -32.28 8.60 7.45
CA ARG A 340 -32.90 9.70 8.22
C ARG A 340 -33.76 9.08 9.33
N LEU A 341 -33.46 9.44 10.57
CA LEU A 341 -34.12 8.95 11.76
C LEU A 341 -35.21 9.96 12.15
N SER A 342 -36.46 9.52 12.20
CA SER A 342 -37.59 10.42 12.48
C SER A 342 -37.56 10.95 13.92
N ASP A 343 -37.72 12.26 14.06
CA ASP A 343 -37.85 12.98 15.34
C ASP A 343 -38.96 12.42 16.25
N SER A 344 -40.01 11.84 15.64
CA SER A 344 -41.11 11.22 16.39
C SER A 344 -40.64 10.06 17.28
N ARG A 345 -39.62 9.33 16.85
CA ARG A 345 -39.06 8.16 17.55
C ARG A 345 -37.73 8.47 18.23
N TYR A 346 -36.91 9.33 17.64
CA TYR A 346 -35.53 9.58 18.06
C TYR A 346 -35.33 11.03 18.52
N GLN A 347 -36.00 11.41 19.60
CA GLN A 347 -35.93 12.75 20.19
C GLN A 347 -34.50 13.16 20.61
N LYS A 348 -34.25 14.45 20.81
CA LYS A 348 -32.89 15.01 21.04
C LYS A 348 -32.16 14.41 22.26
N ASP A 349 -32.89 14.00 23.28
CA ASP A 349 -32.38 13.35 24.49
C ASP A 349 -32.26 11.81 24.37
N TYR A 350 -32.65 11.23 23.24
CA TYR A 350 -32.58 9.80 23.01
C TYR A 350 -31.13 9.30 23.04
N GLU A 351 -30.85 8.36 23.94
CA GLU A 351 -29.55 7.73 24.10
C GLU A 351 -29.45 6.47 23.23
N PHE A 352 -28.61 6.50 22.20
CA PHE A 352 -28.38 5.35 21.33
C PHE A 352 -27.52 4.28 22.02
N LYS A 353 -28.01 3.03 22.03
CA LYS A 353 -27.33 1.88 22.63
C LYS A 353 -27.17 0.77 21.61
N TRP A 354 -25.93 0.32 21.47
CA TRP A 354 -25.56 -0.83 20.65
C TRP A 354 -25.51 -2.09 21.49
N SER A 355 -26.30 -3.10 21.09
CA SER A 355 -26.35 -4.41 21.75
C SER A 355 -26.67 -5.51 20.75
N GLY A 356 -26.18 -6.71 21.07
CA GLY A 356 -26.34 -7.92 20.25
C GLY A 356 -25.35 -8.00 19.09
N GLU A 357 -25.08 -9.22 18.63
CA GLU A 357 -24.25 -9.47 17.44
C GLU A 357 -24.97 -8.92 16.19
N GLY A 358 -24.29 -8.12 15.38
CA GLY A 358 -24.90 -7.48 14.22
C GLY A 358 -25.98 -6.43 14.54
N GLY A 359 -26.17 -6.09 15.82
CA GLY A 359 -27.02 -5.01 16.31
C GLY A 359 -28.48 -5.39 16.57
N VAL A 360 -28.81 -6.68 16.66
CA VAL A 360 -30.19 -7.17 16.77
C VAL A 360 -30.93 -6.61 17.98
N ASP A 361 -30.23 -6.43 19.10
CA ASP A 361 -30.81 -5.93 20.36
C ASP A 361 -30.59 -4.42 20.52
N SER A 362 -30.16 -3.71 19.47
CA SER A 362 -29.93 -2.26 19.54
C SER A 362 -31.27 -1.52 19.61
N ASN A 363 -31.29 -0.37 20.29
CA ASN A 363 -32.52 0.38 20.48
C ASN A 363 -32.97 1.18 19.23
N PHE A 364 -32.16 1.17 18.17
CA PHE A 364 -32.43 1.83 16.88
C PHE A 364 -32.42 0.83 15.72
N GLU A 365 -33.03 1.19 14.59
CA GLU A 365 -33.13 0.25 13.47
C GLU A 365 -31.78 0.07 12.74
N ILE A 366 -31.48 -1.20 12.48
CA ILE A 366 -30.24 -1.66 11.82
C ILE A 366 -30.44 -2.05 10.35
N THR A 367 -31.65 -1.81 9.81
CA THR A 367 -32.10 -2.11 8.45
C THR A 367 -33.03 -0.98 7.94
N GLY A 368 -33.43 -1.07 6.68
CA GLY A 368 -34.23 -0.03 6.02
C GLY A 368 -33.42 1.20 5.67
N TYR A 369 -32.18 0.98 5.23
CA TYR A 369 -31.27 2.04 4.82
C TYR A 369 -31.42 2.39 3.34
N THR A 370 -30.98 3.59 2.99
CA THR A 370 -30.81 4.03 1.61
C THR A 370 -29.36 3.87 1.21
N PHE A 371 -29.10 3.00 0.23
CA PHE A 371 -27.78 2.80 -0.35
C PHE A 371 -27.35 4.05 -1.13
N LEU A 372 -26.11 4.50 -0.92
CA LEU A 372 -25.57 5.70 -1.58
C LEU A 372 -24.62 5.35 -2.71
N GLY A 373 -23.70 4.42 -2.48
CA GLY A 373 -22.68 4.11 -3.46
C GLY A 373 -21.59 3.16 -2.96
N LEU A 374 -20.69 2.81 -3.87
CA LEU A 374 -19.43 2.10 -3.58
C LEU A 374 -18.25 3.07 -3.67
N VAL A 375 -17.24 2.82 -2.85
CA VAL A 375 -15.93 3.46 -2.91
C VAL A 375 -14.88 2.38 -3.06
N ALA A 376 -14.12 2.44 -4.14
CA ALA A 376 -13.05 1.50 -4.42
C ALA A 376 -11.69 2.12 -4.13
N LEU A 377 -10.87 1.37 -3.41
CA LEU A 377 -9.60 1.80 -2.84
C LEU A 377 -8.48 0.88 -3.35
N ILE A 378 -7.33 1.44 -3.70
CA ILE A 378 -6.15 0.64 -4.04
C ILE A 378 -4.90 1.24 -3.39
N ASP A 379 -3.89 0.41 -3.15
CA ASP A 379 -2.52 0.91 -2.96
C ASP A 379 -1.85 1.01 -4.35
N PRO A 380 -1.75 2.23 -4.92
CA PRO A 380 -1.38 2.38 -6.31
C PRO A 380 0.10 2.03 -6.53
N PRO A 381 0.46 1.54 -7.73
CA PRO A 381 1.85 1.36 -8.09
C PRO A 381 2.60 2.69 -8.08
N ARG A 382 3.91 2.64 -7.85
CA ARG A 382 4.76 3.83 -8.04
C ARG A 382 4.79 4.18 -9.54
N PRO A 383 4.73 5.47 -9.92
CA PRO A 383 4.62 5.85 -11.34
C PRO A 383 5.76 5.34 -12.25
N ALA A 384 6.97 5.18 -11.72
CA ALA A 384 8.12 4.66 -12.46
C ALA A 384 8.12 3.12 -12.61
N VAL A 385 7.32 2.40 -11.82
CA VAL A 385 7.38 0.93 -11.76
C VAL A 385 6.96 0.28 -13.07
N PRO A 386 5.82 0.63 -13.72
CA PRO A 386 5.45 0.01 -14.99
C PRO A 386 6.55 0.10 -16.06
N GLN A 387 7.17 1.28 -16.21
CA GLN A 387 8.28 1.48 -17.15
C GLN A 387 9.54 0.70 -16.75
N ALA A 388 9.85 0.63 -15.46
CA ALA A 388 10.97 -0.14 -14.95
C ALA A 388 10.79 -1.64 -15.23
N ILE A 389 9.59 -2.20 -15.02
CA ILE A 389 9.27 -3.60 -15.31
C ILE A 389 9.48 -3.90 -16.81
N VAL A 390 8.96 -3.05 -17.69
CA VAL A 390 9.16 -3.19 -19.14
C VAL A 390 10.65 -3.15 -19.50
N SER A 391 11.41 -2.25 -18.87
CA SER A 391 12.86 -2.14 -19.11
C SER A 391 13.61 -3.41 -18.69
N CYS A 392 13.28 -3.96 -17.52
CA CYS A 392 13.83 -5.23 -17.04
C CYS A 392 13.48 -6.40 -17.96
N GLN A 393 12.20 -6.53 -18.34
CA GLN A 393 11.76 -7.61 -19.24
C GLN A 393 12.39 -7.50 -20.64
N THR A 394 12.58 -6.27 -21.15
CA THR A 394 13.27 -6.02 -22.43
C THR A 394 14.74 -6.42 -22.36
N ALA A 395 15.38 -6.30 -21.20
CA ALA A 395 16.73 -6.78 -20.94
C ALA A 395 16.82 -8.30 -20.70
N GLY A 396 15.71 -9.05 -20.80
CA GLY A 396 15.66 -10.49 -20.56
C GLY A 396 15.62 -10.88 -19.07
N ILE A 397 15.36 -9.92 -18.18
CA ILE A 397 15.28 -10.16 -16.73
C ILE A 397 13.86 -10.63 -16.38
N GLN A 398 13.75 -11.78 -15.72
CA GLN A 398 12.49 -12.28 -15.20
C GLN A 398 12.12 -11.52 -13.92
N VAL A 399 10.93 -10.93 -13.87
CA VAL A 399 10.43 -10.25 -12.66
C VAL A 399 9.36 -11.10 -12.00
N ILE A 400 9.52 -11.35 -10.70
CA ILE A 400 8.62 -12.16 -9.86
C ILE A 400 8.13 -11.29 -8.71
N MET A 401 6.82 -11.22 -8.51
CA MET A 401 6.23 -10.59 -7.32
C MET A 401 6.19 -11.62 -6.18
N VAL A 402 6.71 -11.25 -5.01
CA VAL A 402 6.66 -12.08 -3.79
C VAL A 402 5.94 -11.27 -2.72
N THR A 403 4.72 -11.66 -2.36
CA THR A 403 3.90 -10.90 -1.42
C THR A 403 3.07 -11.81 -0.51
N GLY A 404 2.79 -11.34 0.71
CA GLY A 404 1.86 -11.99 1.65
C GLY A 404 0.43 -11.43 1.56
N ASP A 405 0.13 -10.57 0.59
CA ASP A 405 -1.20 -10.01 0.35
C ASP A 405 -2.16 -11.04 -0.27
N HIS A 406 -3.45 -10.70 -0.31
CA HIS A 406 -4.48 -11.55 -0.91
C HIS A 406 -4.19 -11.82 -2.41
N PRO A 407 -4.38 -13.05 -2.92
CA PRO A 407 -4.05 -13.42 -4.31
C PRO A 407 -4.67 -12.50 -5.36
N ASP A 408 -5.97 -12.19 -5.25
CA ASP A 408 -6.67 -11.36 -6.24
C ASP A 408 -6.08 -9.93 -6.33
N THR A 409 -5.71 -9.34 -5.20
CA THR A 409 -5.06 -8.02 -5.17
C THR A 409 -3.65 -8.09 -5.75
N ALA A 410 -2.90 -9.15 -5.46
CA ALA A 410 -1.56 -9.35 -6.00
C ALA A 410 -1.59 -9.53 -7.52
N GLU A 411 -2.51 -10.36 -8.04
CA GLU A 411 -2.67 -10.58 -9.47
C GLU A 411 -3.06 -9.30 -10.21
N ALA A 412 -4.03 -8.56 -9.69
CA ALA A 412 -4.47 -7.32 -10.32
C ALA A 412 -3.35 -6.27 -10.39
N ILE A 413 -2.59 -6.08 -9.31
CA ILE A 413 -1.41 -5.19 -9.31
C ILE A 413 -0.35 -5.71 -10.29
N ALA A 414 -0.10 -7.03 -10.33
CA ALA A 414 0.87 -7.63 -11.24
C ALA A 414 0.50 -7.42 -12.71
N ARG A 415 -0.78 -7.49 -13.07
CA ARG A 415 -1.30 -7.14 -14.41
C ARG A 415 -1.14 -5.65 -14.69
N MET A 416 -1.50 -4.80 -13.73
CA MET A 416 -1.43 -3.34 -13.86
C MET A 416 0.00 -2.84 -14.15
N ILE A 417 1.02 -3.45 -13.53
CA ILE A 417 2.43 -3.06 -13.74
C ILE A 417 3.16 -3.88 -14.81
N GLY A 418 2.46 -4.81 -15.48
CA GLY A 418 3.00 -5.60 -16.59
C GLY A 418 3.89 -6.78 -16.21
N ILE A 419 3.84 -7.28 -14.97
CA ILE A 419 4.45 -8.57 -14.60
C ILE A 419 3.68 -9.72 -15.26
N ILE A 420 2.34 -9.65 -15.23
CA ILE A 420 1.45 -10.60 -15.91
C ILE A 420 0.85 -9.90 -17.12
N LYS A 421 0.85 -10.58 -18.28
CA LYS A 421 0.25 -10.08 -19.52
C LYS A 421 -1.22 -10.43 -19.65
#